data_AF-A0A1S1Q7Q4-F1
#
_entry.id   AF-A0A1S1Q7Q4-F1
#
_cell.length_a   1.000
_cell.length_b   1.000
_cell.length_c   1.000
_cell.angle_alpha   90.00
_cell.angle_beta   90.00
_cell.angle_gamma   90.00
#
_symmetry.space_group_name_H-M   'P 1'
#
loop_
_entity.id
_entity.type
_entity.pdbx_description
1 polymer ?
#
loop_
_entity_poly.entity_id
_entity_poly.type
_entity_poly.pdbx_seq_one_letter_code
_entity_poly.pdbx_strand_id
1 'polypeptide(L)'
;MLALATALVAAVVVAGFSCRGLWAYHHARARATAQANGTITAVSSDGTIRLRWTDGAGVAHTRSVDVDGPRAVGEKIRIAYDPAAPARIFPADSGDTSAITRYYLELAGAVILAVLYSLVWTARLLRLRSTGQPGRPAAATLWSGKASMFSRSPGAGPSTWLRLIESPGSPHRGERELGWQRVMWNPALERLEPRTPVTLSGSMTTRSLLAITLPDGTRLLSIGRLRRRRPDWRWNLDRRPAADGRAFKHRRVVPALSWALLGATTGGVAVGLVSGHWMYAPLGVIVGAAYLVNAWALTGGAPRLPLL
;
A
#
# COMPACT_ATOMS: atom_id res chain seq x y z
N MET A 1 -8.42 -1.75 11.17
CA MET A 1 -8.30 -0.43 11.82
C MET A 1 -6.90 0.14 11.59
N LEU A 2 -5.83 -0.55 12.04
CA LEU A 2 -4.44 -0.08 11.84
C LEU A 2 -4.11 0.29 10.39
N ALA A 3 -4.43 -0.55 9.41
CA ALA A 3 -4.14 -0.29 7.99
C ALA A 3 -4.86 0.96 7.41
N LEU A 4 -6.10 1.20 7.83
CA LEU A 4 -6.85 2.40 7.41
C LEU A 4 -6.26 3.65 8.07
N ALA A 5 -5.91 3.56 9.35
CA ALA A 5 -5.24 4.63 10.08
C ALA A 5 -3.87 4.96 9.44
N THR A 6 -3.07 3.95 9.08
CA THR A 6 -1.77 4.16 8.42
C THR A 6 -1.93 4.83 7.05
N ALA A 7 -2.90 4.40 6.25
CA ALA A 7 -3.17 5.00 4.94
C ALA A 7 -3.65 6.47 5.07
N LEU A 8 -4.52 6.76 6.04
CA LEU A 8 -4.97 8.12 6.34
C LEU A 8 -3.83 9.01 6.83
N VAL A 9 -3.00 8.51 7.75
CA VAL A 9 -1.82 9.26 8.22
C VAL A 9 -0.88 9.56 7.07
N ALA A 10 -0.58 8.59 6.22
CA ALA A 10 0.24 8.83 5.03
C ALA A 10 -0.36 9.89 4.10
N ALA A 11 -1.67 9.83 3.84
CA ALA A 11 -2.37 10.80 3.01
C ALA A 11 -2.34 12.22 3.61
N VAL A 12 -2.60 12.35 4.91
CA VAL A 12 -2.55 13.63 5.63
C VAL A 12 -1.15 14.23 5.60
N VAL A 13 -0.12 13.40 5.79
CA VAL A 13 1.27 13.88 5.76
C VAL A 13 1.66 14.33 4.36
N VAL A 14 1.36 13.56 3.31
CA VAL A 14 1.62 13.99 1.92
C VAL A 14 0.89 15.28 1.60
N ALA A 15 -0.40 15.37 1.94
CA ALA A 15 -1.18 16.59 1.75
C ALA A 15 -0.58 17.78 2.52
N GLY A 16 -0.16 17.59 3.76
CA GLY A 16 0.48 18.63 4.57
C GLY A 16 1.78 19.14 3.95
N PHE A 17 2.62 18.25 3.43
CA PHE A 17 3.85 18.66 2.74
C PHE A 17 3.60 19.35 1.40
N SER A 18 2.68 18.83 0.57
CA SER A 18 2.30 19.48 -0.69
C SER A 18 1.71 20.87 -0.43
N CYS A 19 0.83 21.02 0.56
CA CYS A 19 0.28 22.31 0.97
C CYS A 19 1.37 23.25 1.48
N ARG A 20 2.33 22.77 2.29
CA ARG A 20 3.47 23.58 2.75
C ARG A 20 4.35 24.03 1.58
N GLY A 21 4.61 23.14 0.62
CA GLY A 21 5.38 23.44 -0.60
C GLY A 21 4.69 24.49 -1.45
N LEU A 22 3.40 24.32 -1.74
CA LEU A 22 2.56 25.29 -2.44
C LEU A 22 2.53 26.63 -1.72
N TRP A 23 2.33 26.64 -0.40
CA TRP A 23 2.32 27.86 0.40
C TRP A 23 3.68 28.59 0.35
N ALA A 24 4.78 27.86 0.54
CA ALA A 24 6.12 28.43 0.46
C ALA A 24 6.45 28.95 -0.95
N TYR A 25 5.97 28.27 -2.00
CA TYR A 25 6.07 28.73 -3.38
C TYR A 25 5.30 30.02 -3.59
N HIS A 26 4.00 30.07 -3.23
CA HIS A 26 3.17 31.27 -3.38
C HIS A 26 3.73 32.46 -2.59
N HIS A 27 4.18 32.22 -1.36
CA HIS A 27 4.78 33.26 -0.53
C HIS A 27 6.12 33.77 -1.11
N ALA A 28 6.95 32.89 -1.66
CA ALA A 28 8.19 33.31 -2.32
C ALA A 28 7.91 34.04 -3.64
N ARG A 29 6.92 33.58 -4.42
CA ARG A 29 6.49 34.22 -5.66
C ARG A 29 5.92 35.62 -5.43
N ALA A 30 5.14 35.80 -4.36
CA ALA A 30 4.56 37.09 -3.97
C ALA A 30 5.62 38.12 -3.59
N ARG A 31 6.77 37.68 -3.06
CA ARG A 31 7.93 38.54 -2.77
C ARG A 31 8.82 38.83 -3.99
N ALA A 32 8.67 38.06 -5.06
CA ALA A 32 9.42 38.24 -6.29
C ALA A 32 8.87 39.42 -7.11
N THR A 33 9.18 40.65 -6.65
CA THR A 33 8.67 41.91 -7.20
C THR A 33 9.55 42.50 -8.30
N ALA A 34 10.85 42.16 -8.33
CA ALA A 34 11.76 42.63 -9.36
C ALA A 34 11.74 41.71 -10.59
N GLN A 35 12.00 42.26 -11.76
CA GLN A 35 12.02 41.53 -13.03
C GLN A 35 13.38 41.68 -13.73
N ALA A 36 13.78 40.63 -14.43
CA ALA A 36 14.97 40.62 -15.29
C ALA A 36 14.72 39.75 -16.53
N ASN A 37 15.55 39.95 -17.56
CA ASN A 37 15.59 39.05 -18.71
C ASN A 37 16.66 37.98 -18.47
N GLY A 38 16.23 36.73 -18.31
CA GLY A 38 17.12 35.57 -18.30
C GLY A 38 17.37 35.06 -19.72
N THR A 39 18.59 34.62 -20.01
CA THR A 39 18.95 33.93 -21.26
C THR A 39 19.20 32.47 -20.99
N ILE A 40 18.62 31.59 -21.81
CA ILE A 40 18.82 30.14 -21.70
C ILE A 40 20.22 29.78 -22.19
N THR A 41 21.02 29.17 -21.31
CA THR A 41 22.40 28.75 -21.58
C THR A 41 22.52 27.26 -21.88
N ALA A 42 21.60 26.45 -21.37
CA ALA A 42 21.53 25.01 -21.65
C ALA A 42 20.10 24.52 -21.48
N VAL A 43 19.75 23.47 -22.23
CA VAL A 43 18.50 22.73 -22.12
C VAL A 43 18.86 21.27 -21.87
N SER A 44 18.34 20.70 -20.79
CA SER A 44 18.55 19.30 -20.43
C SER A 44 17.47 18.42 -21.08
N SER A 45 17.76 17.12 -21.25
CA SER A 45 16.85 16.15 -21.87
C SER A 45 15.56 15.91 -21.08
N ASP A 46 15.56 16.25 -19.79
CA ASP A 46 14.41 16.17 -18.88
C ASP A 46 13.52 17.43 -18.91
N GLY A 47 13.84 18.41 -19.77
CA GLY A 47 13.10 19.67 -19.88
C GLY A 47 13.55 20.76 -18.91
N THR A 48 14.53 20.50 -18.04
CA THR A 48 15.12 21.53 -17.18
C THR A 48 16.01 22.46 -18.00
N ILE A 49 15.82 23.77 -17.87
CA ILE A 49 16.65 24.79 -18.53
C ILE A 49 17.61 25.45 -17.55
N ARG A 50 18.81 25.81 -18.00
CA ARG A 50 19.76 26.60 -17.22
C ARG A 50 19.71 28.05 -17.70
N LEU A 51 19.22 28.95 -16.84
CA LEU A 51 19.07 30.37 -17.10
C LEU A 51 20.24 31.15 -16.52
N ARG A 52 20.73 32.14 -17.27
CA ARG A 52 21.66 33.17 -16.80
C ARG A 52 20.98 34.53 -16.86
N TRP A 53 21.09 35.33 -15.81
CA TRP A 53 20.56 36.70 -15.77
C TRP A 53 21.48 37.61 -14.96
N THR A 54 21.24 38.91 -15.04
CA THR A 54 21.89 39.92 -14.22
C THR A 54 20.84 40.60 -13.35
N ASP A 55 21.09 40.73 -12.06
CA ASP A 55 20.18 41.42 -11.14
C ASP A 55 20.31 42.95 -11.21
N GLY A 56 19.47 43.66 -10.45
CA GLY A 56 19.49 45.12 -10.39
C GLY A 56 20.78 45.72 -9.81
N ALA A 57 21.62 44.91 -9.15
CA ALA A 57 22.93 45.31 -8.64
C ALA A 57 24.05 45.03 -9.66
N GLY A 58 23.74 44.51 -10.85
CA GLY A 58 24.72 44.16 -11.87
C GLY A 58 25.40 42.80 -11.65
N VAL A 59 24.94 42.00 -10.70
CA VAL A 59 25.53 40.67 -10.42
C VAL A 59 24.92 39.62 -11.32
N ALA A 60 25.78 38.84 -11.98
CA ALA A 60 25.36 37.74 -12.85
C ALA A 60 25.06 36.49 -12.02
N HIS A 61 23.93 35.86 -12.29
CA HIS A 61 23.46 34.64 -11.64
C HIS A 61 23.19 33.55 -12.67
N THR A 62 23.30 32.29 -12.26
CA THR A 62 22.95 31.15 -13.11
C THR A 62 22.20 30.10 -12.29
N ARG A 63 21.06 29.62 -12.80
CA ARG A 63 20.22 28.64 -12.10
C ARG A 63 19.45 27.75 -13.06
N SER A 64 19.25 26.51 -12.66
CA SER A 64 18.37 25.58 -13.35
C SER A 64 16.92 25.75 -12.90
N VAL A 65 15.99 25.77 -13.85
CA VAL A 65 14.54 25.93 -13.66
C VAL A 65 13.80 24.96 -14.58
N ASP A 66 12.73 24.37 -14.06
CA ASP A 66 11.79 23.58 -14.85
C ASP A 66 10.80 24.54 -15.52
N VAL A 67 10.61 24.39 -16.84
CA VAL A 67 9.71 25.22 -17.64
C VAL A 67 8.79 24.36 -18.50
N ASP A 68 7.58 24.84 -18.74
CA ASP A 68 6.62 24.20 -19.62
C ASP A 68 7.00 24.41 -21.11
N GLY A 69 6.99 23.29 -21.85
CA GLY A 69 7.16 23.26 -23.30
C GLY A 69 8.63 23.30 -23.78
N PRO A 70 8.85 23.03 -25.08
CA PRO A 70 10.19 23.06 -25.67
C PRO A 70 10.74 24.49 -25.68
N ARG A 71 12.01 24.65 -25.29
CA ARG A 71 12.75 25.93 -25.29
C ARG A 71 14.08 25.79 -26.01
N ALA A 72 14.57 26.89 -26.57
CA ALA A 72 15.84 26.91 -27.29
C ALA A 72 16.95 27.60 -26.48
N VAL A 73 18.18 27.11 -26.63
CA VAL A 73 19.36 27.82 -26.11
C VAL A 73 19.46 29.19 -26.79
N GLY A 74 19.75 30.23 -26.01
CA GLY A 74 19.78 31.62 -26.45
C GLY A 74 18.44 32.36 -26.37
N GLU A 75 17.33 31.65 -26.15
CA GLU A 75 16.02 32.27 -25.92
C GLU A 75 16.05 33.15 -24.67
N LYS A 76 15.33 34.28 -24.70
CA LYS A 76 15.18 35.19 -23.57
C LYS A 76 13.84 34.98 -22.91
N ILE A 77 13.84 34.76 -21.60
CA ILE A 77 12.64 34.58 -20.78
C ILE A 77 12.59 35.68 -19.72
N ARG A 78 11.42 36.28 -19.50
CA ARG A 78 11.23 37.20 -18.38
C ARG A 78 11.10 36.41 -17.09
N ILE A 79 11.92 36.79 -16.11
CA ILE A 79 11.92 36.18 -14.78
C ILE A 79 11.59 37.23 -13.74
N ALA A 80 10.88 36.81 -12.70
CA ALA A 80 10.66 37.55 -11.48
C ALA A 80 11.55 36.98 -10.37
N TYR A 81 12.13 37.85 -9.54
CA TYR A 81 12.97 37.45 -8.42
C TYR A 81 12.76 38.38 -7.21
N ASP A 82 13.09 37.87 -6.02
CA ASP A 82 13.09 38.67 -4.78
C ASP A 82 14.46 39.39 -4.67
N PRO A 83 14.51 40.74 -4.64
CA PRO A 83 15.77 41.47 -4.50
C PRO A 83 16.57 41.10 -3.24
N ALA A 84 15.89 40.70 -2.16
CA ALA A 84 16.54 40.26 -0.93
C ALA A 84 17.07 38.82 -1.01
N ALA A 85 16.63 38.04 -2.00
CA ALA A 85 17.02 36.65 -2.22
C ALA A 85 17.12 36.34 -3.73
N PRO A 86 18.03 36.99 -4.47
CA PRO A 86 18.04 36.99 -5.94
C PRO A 86 18.27 35.60 -6.53
N ALA A 87 18.83 34.68 -5.76
CA ALA A 87 19.05 33.31 -6.19
C ALA A 87 17.74 32.59 -6.57
N ARG A 88 16.58 32.91 -5.98
CA ARG A 88 15.29 32.28 -6.32
C ARG A 88 14.57 33.07 -7.40
N ILE A 89 14.25 32.38 -8.50
CA ILE A 89 13.61 32.96 -9.68
C ILE A 89 12.32 32.23 -10.00
N PHE A 90 11.39 32.97 -10.61
CA PHE A 90 10.10 32.49 -11.06
C PHE A 90 9.88 33.00 -12.48
N PRO A 91 9.24 32.23 -13.36
CA PRO A 91 8.76 32.75 -14.64
C PRO A 91 7.84 33.96 -14.40
N ALA A 92 8.09 35.06 -15.12
CA ALA A 92 7.23 36.24 -15.02
C ALA A 92 5.91 36.04 -15.77
N ASP A 93 5.94 35.24 -16.84
CA ASP A 93 4.79 34.94 -17.68
C ASP A 93 3.92 33.84 -17.04
N SER A 94 2.61 34.07 -16.98
CA SER A 94 1.63 33.24 -16.26
C SER A 94 1.37 31.85 -16.86
N GLY A 95 2.03 31.51 -17.98
CA GLY A 95 1.85 30.25 -18.67
C GLY A 95 2.69 29.10 -18.11
N ASP A 96 3.72 29.40 -17.32
CA ASP A 96 4.66 28.40 -16.84
C ASP A 96 4.25 27.91 -15.43
N THR A 97 3.60 26.75 -15.42
CA THR A 97 2.95 26.15 -14.25
C THR A 97 3.58 24.84 -13.81
N SER A 98 4.59 24.34 -14.53
CA SER A 98 5.30 23.08 -14.30
C SER A 98 5.52 22.74 -12.81
N ALA A 99 6.05 23.68 -12.04
CA ALA A 99 6.31 23.53 -10.60
C ALA A 99 5.02 23.35 -9.77
N ILE A 100 3.97 24.13 -10.07
CA ILE A 100 2.67 24.08 -9.41
C ILE A 100 1.93 22.79 -9.79
N THR A 101 1.94 22.45 -11.08
CA THR A 101 1.31 21.26 -11.65
C THR A 101 1.87 19.98 -11.04
N ARG A 102 3.19 19.92 -10.78
CA ARG A 102 3.81 18.79 -10.06
C ARG A 102 3.21 18.60 -8.67
N TYR A 103 3.08 19.64 -7.87
CA TYR A 103 2.49 19.55 -6.53
C TYR A 103 1.03 19.11 -6.55
N TYR A 104 0.23 19.59 -7.52
CA TYR A 104 -1.16 19.15 -7.68
C TYR A 104 -1.28 17.69 -8.12
N LEU A 105 -0.42 17.24 -9.03
CA LEU A 105 -0.39 15.84 -9.47
C LEU A 105 0.02 14.90 -8.33
N GLU A 106 1.02 15.27 -7.54
CA GLU A 106 1.43 14.53 -6.34
C GLU A 106 0.28 14.44 -5.33
N LEU A 107 -0.39 15.56 -5.05
CA LEU A 107 -1.54 15.61 -4.14
C LEU A 107 -2.70 14.76 -4.66
N ALA A 108 -3.06 14.90 -5.94
CA ALA A 108 -4.14 14.14 -6.57
C ALA A 108 -3.84 12.64 -6.54
N GLY A 109 -2.61 12.23 -6.87
CA GLY A 109 -2.18 10.84 -6.80
C GLY A 109 -2.28 10.26 -5.39
N ALA A 110 -1.85 11.01 -4.38
CA ALA A 110 -1.95 10.60 -2.98
C ALA A 110 -3.41 10.44 -2.52
N VAL A 111 -4.28 11.40 -2.89
CA VAL A 111 -5.72 11.34 -2.58
C VAL A 111 -6.39 10.14 -3.26
N ILE A 112 -6.14 9.93 -4.56
CA ILE A 112 -6.71 8.80 -5.31
C ILE A 112 -6.29 7.48 -4.66
N LEU A 113 -5.00 7.32 -4.35
CA LEU A 113 -4.50 6.09 -3.72
C LEU A 113 -5.14 5.85 -2.35
N ALA A 114 -5.25 6.90 -1.53
CA ALA A 114 -5.88 6.83 -0.21
C ALA A 114 -7.37 6.45 -0.31
N VAL A 115 -8.10 7.03 -1.27
CA VAL A 115 -9.51 6.73 -1.53
C VAL A 115 -9.67 5.28 -1.99
N LEU A 116 -8.93 4.84 -3.01
CA LEU A 116 -9.00 3.46 -3.51
C LEU A 116 -8.70 2.45 -2.41
N TYR A 117 -7.67 2.70 -1.61
CA TYR A 117 -7.30 1.85 -0.49
C TYR A 117 -8.39 1.80 0.59
N SER A 118 -8.94 2.97 0.94
CA SER A 118 -10.04 3.09 1.91
C SER A 118 -11.32 2.39 1.42
N LEU A 119 -11.65 2.49 0.13
CA LEU A 119 -12.79 1.81 -0.47
C LEU A 119 -12.64 0.29 -0.40
N VAL A 120 -11.47 -0.26 -0.72
CA VAL A 120 -11.21 -1.71 -0.63
C VAL A 120 -11.41 -2.22 0.79
N TRP A 121 -10.88 -1.51 1.79
CA TRP A 121 -11.04 -1.91 3.20
C TRP A 121 -12.45 -1.70 3.73
N THR A 122 -13.10 -0.60 3.36
CA THR A 122 -14.48 -0.31 3.74
C THR A 122 -15.43 -1.36 3.15
N ALA A 123 -15.29 -1.67 1.87
CA ALA A 123 -16.05 -2.75 1.23
C ALA A 123 -15.84 -4.09 1.93
N ARG A 124 -14.61 -4.38 2.38
CA ARG A 124 -14.29 -5.60 3.13
C ARG A 124 -14.93 -5.62 4.53
N LEU A 125 -14.91 -4.50 5.25
CA LEU A 125 -15.55 -4.36 6.55
C LEU A 125 -17.07 -4.43 6.45
N LEU A 126 -17.66 -3.81 5.43
CA LEU A 126 -19.09 -3.91 5.12
C LEU A 126 -19.48 -5.35 4.81
N ARG A 127 -18.68 -6.06 4.00
CA ARG A 127 -18.88 -7.50 3.75
C ARG A 127 -18.84 -8.32 5.04
N LEU A 128 -17.92 -8.02 5.98
CA LEU A 128 -17.89 -8.65 7.29
C LEU A 128 -19.11 -8.31 8.17
N ARG A 129 -19.64 -7.08 8.08
CA ARG A 129 -20.87 -6.72 8.80
C ARG A 129 -22.08 -7.44 8.21
N SER A 130 -22.13 -7.60 6.88
CA SER A 130 -23.20 -8.33 6.20
C SER A 130 -23.25 -9.83 6.53
N THR A 131 -22.22 -10.38 7.18
CA THR A 131 -22.25 -11.76 7.69
C THR A 131 -22.94 -11.88 9.06
N GLY A 132 -23.69 -10.87 9.53
CA GLY A 132 -24.40 -10.86 10.82
C GLY A 132 -25.56 -11.86 11.00
N GLN A 133 -25.63 -12.92 10.18
CA GLN A 133 -26.57 -14.01 10.40
C GLN A 133 -26.20 -14.82 11.65
N PRO A 134 -27.19 -15.42 12.34
CA PRO A 134 -26.96 -16.23 13.54
C PRO A 134 -25.91 -17.29 13.26
N GLY A 135 -24.90 -17.33 14.12
CA GLY A 135 -23.74 -18.17 13.96
C GLY A 135 -24.10 -19.66 14.09
N ARG A 136 -23.63 -20.48 13.16
CA ARG A 136 -23.75 -21.95 13.25
C ARG A 136 -22.50 -22.53 13.92
N PRO A 137 -22.66 -23.41 14.93
CA PRO A 137 -21.52 -24.07 15.55
C PRO A 137 -20.87 -25.05 14.57
N ALA A 138 -19.54 -25.04 14.52
CA ALA A 138 -18.73 -25.95 13.74
C ALA A 138 -17.42 -26.26 14.48
N ALA A 139 -16.67 -27.23 13.97
CA ALA A 139 -15.31 -27.53 14.41
C ALA A 139 -14.33 -27.18 13.29
N ALA A 140 -13.26 -26.48 13.63
CA ALA A 140 -12.20 -26.14 12.68
C ALA A 140 -10.96 -26.99 12.93
N THR A 141 -10.32 -27.42 11.84
CA THR A 141 -8.96 -27.98 11.88
C THR A 141 -8.06 -27.13 10.99
N LEU A 142 -6.88 -26.78 11.49
CA LEU A 142 -5.91 -25.98 10.76
C LEU A 142 -5.12 -26.84 9.76
N TRP A 143 -5.00 -26.33 8.54
CA TRP A 143 -4.22 -26.91 7.45
C TRP A 143 -3.33 -25.85 6.81
N SER A 144 -2.20 -26.29 6.27
CA SER A 144 -1.31 -25.44 5.48
C SER A 144 -1.36 -25.87 4.02
N GLY A 145 -1.48 -24.91 3.11
CA GLY A 145 -1.55 -25.19 1.68
C GLY A 145 -0.37 -24.60 0.93
N LYS A 146 0.44 -25.45 0.30
CA LYS A 146 1.47 -25.02 -0.64
C LYS A 146 0.88 -25.02 -2.04
N ALA A 147 1.03 -23.90 -2.78
CA ALA A 147 0.57 -23.84 -4.16
C ALA A 147 1.28 -24.94 -4.97
N SER A 148 0.50 -25.73 -5.72
CA SER A 148 1.09 -26.72 -6.64
C SER A 148 1.85 -26.00 -7.76
N MET A 149 2.78 -26.71 -8.41
CA MET A 149 3.56 -26.17 -9.54
C MET A 149 2.66 -25.67 -10.69
N PHE A 150 1.44 -26.20 -10.79
CA PHE A 150 0.44 -25.82 -11.80
C PHE A 150 -0.48 -24.65 -11.39
N SER A 151 -0.26 -24.04 -10.23
CA SER A 151 -1.02 -22.88 -9.78
C SER A 151 -0.60 -21.62 -10.53
N ARG A 152 -1.58 -20.87 -11.09
CA ARG A 152 -1.38 -19.54 -11.70
C ARG A 152 -0.91 -18.44 -10.72
N SER A 153 -0.55 -18.78 -9.48
CA SER A 153 0.03 -17.85 -8.51
C SER A 153 1.41 -18.33 -8.05
N PRO A 154 2.42 -18.35 -8.93
CA PRO A 154 3.76 -18.89 -8.65
C PRO A 154 4.54 -18.19 -7.51
N GLY A 155 4.05 -17.06 -6.97
CA GLY A 155 4.66 -16.38 -5.81
C GLY A 155 3.94 -16.55 -4.46
N ALA A 156 2.76 -17.17 -4.43
CA ALA A 156 1.99 -17.32 -3.19
C ALA A 156 2.55 -18.47 -2.36
N GLY A 157 3.35 -18.19 -1.32
CA GLY A 157 3.82 -19.24 -0.43
C GLY A 157 2.72 -19.75 0.53
N PRO A 158 3.08 -20.46 1.61
CA PRO A 158 2.18 -21.40 2.30
C PRO A 158 0.94 -20.69 2.87
N SER A 159 -0.19 -20.96 2.23
CA SER A 159 -1.52 -20.43 2.56
C SER A 159 -2.14 -21.11 3.76
N THR A 160 -3.01 -20.40 4.47
CA THR A 160 -3.66 -20.90 5.69
C THR A 160 -5.09 -21.32 5.38
N TRP A 161 -5.42 -22.57 5.71
CA TRP A 161 -6.71 -23.19 5.42
C TRP A 161 -7.34 -23.74 6.68
N LEU A 162 -8.66 -23.65 6.74
CA LEU A 162 -9.47 -24.31 7.75
C LEU A 162 -10.33 -25.36 7.07
N ARG A 163 -10.24 -26.59 7.57
CA ARG A 163 -11.23 -27.63 7.33
C ARG A 163 -12.34 -27.45 8.35
N LEU A 164 -13.55 -27.23 7.87
CA LEU A 164 -14.74 -26.99 8.68
C LEU A 164 -15.59 -28.27 8.68
N ILE A 165 -15.92 -28.74 9.88
CA ILE A 165 -16.71 -29.94 10.12
C ILE A 165 -17.90 -29.51 10.99
N GLU A 166 -19.05 -30.11 10.77
CA GLU A 166 -20.22 -29.90 11.63
C GLU A 166 -19.90 -30.30 13.08
N SER A 167 -20.37 -29.49 14.05
CA SER A 167 -20.08 -29.75 15.47
C SER A 167 -20.76 -31.04 15.94
N PRO A 168 -20.11 -31.88 16.77
CA PRO A 168 -20.65 -33.17 17.21
C PRO A 168 -21.96 -33.08 18.03
N GLY A 169 -22.42 -31.89 18.41
CA GLY A 169 -23.73 -31.65 19.03
C GLY A 169 -24.84 -31.20 18.08
N SER A 170 -24.60 -31.17 16.76
CA SER A 170 -25.63 -30.80 15.78
C SER A 170 -26.68 -31.92 15.65
N PRO A 171 -27.98 -31.61 15.49
CA PRO A 171 -29.04 -32.61 15.34
C PRO A 171 -28.88 -33.53 14.12
N HIS A 172 -27.99 -33.20 13.19
CA HIS A 172 -27.67 -34.06 12.04
C HIS A 172 -26.51 -35.00 12.42
N ARG A 173 -26.85 -36.25 12.78
CA ARG A 173 -25.88 -37.30 13.14
C ARG A 173 -24.89 -37.59 12.00
N GLY A 174 -23.65 -37.15 12.17
CA GLY A 174 -22.50 -37.54 11.34
C GLY A 174 -21.43 -36.45 11.30
N GLU A 175 -20.15 -36.82 11.23
CA GLU A 175 -19.05 -35.88 10.96
C GLU A 175 -19.13 -35.36 9.52
N ARG A 176 -20.12 -34.51 9.24
CA ARG A 176 -20.31 -33.94 7.91
C ARG A 176 -19.31 -32.82 7.70
N GLU A 177 -18.51 -32.95 6.65
CA GLU A 177 -17.62 -31.89 6.22
C GLU A 177 -18.43 -30.73 5.63
N LEU A 178 -18.32 -29.55 6.25
CA LEU A 178 -18.94 -28.32 5.76
C LEU A 178 -18.14 -27.73 4.58
N GLY A 179 -16.81 -27.90 4.63
CA GLY A 179 -15.91 -27.61 3.53
C GLY A 179 -14.57 -27.00 3.97
N TRP A 180 -13.87 -26.46 2.98
CA TRP A 180 -12.56 -25.86 3.10
C TRP A 180 -12.63 -24.36 2.86
N GLN A 181 -12.14 -23.60 3.84
CA GLN A 181 -12.07 -22.15 3.76
C GLN A 181 -10.62 -21.70 3.87
N ARG A 182 -10.17 -20.92 2.89
CA ARG A 182 -8.90 -20.20 3.01
C ARG A 182 -9.13 -18.99 3.90
N VAL A 183 -8.23 -18.72 4.83
CA VAL A 183 -8.32 -17.59 5.75
C VAL A 183 -7.07 -16.74 5.70
N MET A 184 -7.24 -15.46 6.00
CA MET A 184 -6.13 -14.55 6.28
C MET A 184 -5.34 -15.09 7.46
N TRP A 185 -4.02 -14.90 7.45
CA TRP A 185 -3.23 -15.28 8.62
C TRP A 185 -3.62 -14.39 9.81
N ASN A 186 -3.72 -15.01 10.98
CA ASN A 186 -3.95 -14.36 12.26
C ASN A 186 -3.15 -15.15 13.33
N PRO A 187 -2.45 -14.48 14.27
CA PRO A 187 -1.71 -15.16 15.33
C PRO A 187 -2.57 -16.07 16.21
N ALA A 188 -3.87 -15.80 16.36
CA ALA A 188 -4.80 -16.68 17.08
C ALA A 188 -4.89 -18.09 16.47
N LEU A 189 -4.61 -18.23 15.17
CA LEU A 189 -4.58 -19.53 14.49
C LEU A 189 -3.47 -20.45 14.98
N GLU A 190 -2.43 -19.91 15.63
CA GLU A 190 -1.30 -20.70 16.13
C GLU A 190 -1.66 -21.55 17.34
N ARG A 191 -2.73 -21.18 18.03
CA ARG A 191 -3.25 -21.85 19.23
C ARG A 191 -4.38 -22.81 18.91
N LEU A 192 -4.73 -22.98 17.63
CA LEU A 192 -5.82 -23.84 17.22
C LEU A 192 -5.43 -25.31 17.38
N GLU A 193 -6.10 -25.98 18.30
CA GLU A 193 -6.09 -27.43 18.40
C GLU A 193 -6.98 -28.06 17.31
N PRO A 194 -6.74 -29.32 16.94
CA PRO A 194 -7.64 -30.04 16.04
C PRO A 194 -9.07 -30.04 16.59
N ARG A 195 -10.05 -29.75 15.74
CA ARG A 195 -11.48 -29.70 16.08
C ARG A 195 -11.85 -28.61 17.10
N THR A 196 -11.09 -27.52 17.16
CA THR A 196 -11.47 -26.37 17.99
C THR A 196 -12.88 -25.87 17.60
N PRO A 197 -13.78 -25.64 18.58
CA PRO A 197 -15.10 -25.13 18.30
C PRO A 197 -15.01 -23.72 17.70
N VAL A 198 -15.76 -23.48 16.63
CA VAL A 198 -15.84 -22.18 15.97
C VAL A 198 -17.28 -21.85 15.63
N THR A 199 -17.56 -20.56 15.51
CA THR A 199 -18.87 -20.07 15.09
C THR A 199 -18.78 -19.54 13.67
N LEU A 200 -19.56 -20.12 12.76
CA LEU A 200 -19.63 -19.72 11.36
C LEU A 200 -20.79 -18.75 11.17
N SER A 201 -20.51 -17.53 10.73
CA SER A 201 -21.52 -16.51 10.45
C SER A 201 -21.51 -16.16 8.96
N GLY A 202 -22.71 -16.02 8.37
CA GLY A 202 -22.91 -15.77 6.95
C GLY A 202 -23.50 -16.97 6.20
N SER A 203 -23.70 -16.79 4.90
CA SER A 203 -24.28 -17.82 4.05
C SER A 203 -23.25 -18.93 3.76
N MET A 204 -23.68 -20.19 3.82
CA MET A 204 -22.84 -21.35 3.44
C MET A 204 -22.90 -21.63 1.92
N THR A 205 -23.50 -20.72 1.16
CA THR A 205 -23.53 -20.82 -0.30
C THR A 205 -22.13 -20.57 -0.86
N THR A 206 -21.78 -21.28 -1.94
CA THR A 206 -20.46 -21.22 -2.57
C THR A 206 -20.08 -19.85 -3.13
N ARG A 207 -20.93 -18.82 -3.05
CA ARG A 207 -20.63 -17.46 -3.54
C ARG A 207 -20.38 -16.43 -2.45
N SER A 208 -20.73 -16.75 -1.20
CA SER A 208 -20.67 -15.79 -0.09
C SER A 208 -19.39 -15.91 0.73
N LEU A 209 -19.03 -14.82 1.40
CA LEU A 209 -17.94 -14.78 2.37
C LEU A 209 -18.46 -15.31 3.70
N LEU A 210 -17.59 -16.02 4.41
CA LEU A 210 -17.93 -16.67 5.67
C LEU A 210 -17.03 -16.10 6.76
N ALA A 211 -17.63 -15.51 7.79
CA ALA A 211 -16.89 -15.08 8.96
C ALA A 211 -16.75 -16.27 9.92
N ILE A 212 -15.52 -16.54 10.34
CA ILE A 212 -15.22 -17.62 11.28
C ILE A 212 -14.79 -16.96 12.58
N THR A 213 -15.59 -17.13 13.62
CA THR A 213 -15.27 -16.61 14.96
C THR A 213 -14.68 -17.75 15.78
N LEU A 214 -13.48 -17.50 16.31
CA LEU A 214 -12.77 -18.41 17.21
C LEU A 214 -13.34 -18.30 18.65
N PRO A 215 -13.02 -19.26 19.55
CA PRO A 215 -13.49 -19.23 20.94
C PRO A 215 -13.11 -17.98 21.73
N ASP A 216 -11.98 -17.37 21.39
CA ASP A 216 -11.46 -16.12 21.98
C ASP A 216 -12.18 -14.86 21.44
N GLY A 217 -13.20 -15.03 20.59
CA GLY A 217 -13.91 -13.95 19.91
C GLY A 217 -13.20 -13.41 18.67
N THR A 218 -12.02 -13.92 18.33
CA THR A 218 -11.27 -13.47 17.15
C THR A 218 -12.03 -13.83 15.87
N ARG A 219 -12.35 -12.81 15.07
CA ARG A 219 -12.98 -13.01 13.75
C ARG A 219 -11.94 -13.14 12.66
N LEU A 220 -11.92 -14.30 12.02
CA LEU A 220 -11.07 -14.61 10.89
C LEU A 220 -11.72 -14.18 9.58
N LEU A 221 -10.91 -13.55 8.74
CA LEU A 221 -11.29 -13.10 7.41
C LEU A 221 -11.12 -14.23 6.39
N SER A 222 -12.22 -14.73 5.83
CA SER A 222 -12.20 -15.65 4.69
C SER A 222 -11.59 -15.00 3.45
N ILE A 223 -10.72 -15.74 2.76
CA ILE A 223 -10.20 -15.38 1.44
C ILE A 223 -10.95 -16.20 0.39
N GLY A 224 -11.92 -15.55 -0.26
CA GLY A 224 -12.75 -16.16 -1.28
C GLY A 224 -13.81 -17.11 -0.71
N ARG A 225 -14.32 -17.96 -1.59
CA ARG A 225 -15.52 -18.80 -1.38
C ARG A 225 -15.22 -20.06 -0.57
N LEU A 226 -16.22 -20.53 0.19
CA LEU A 226 -16.21 -21.86 0.81
C LEU A 226 -16.17 -22.95 -0.26
N ARG A 227 -15.28 -23.93 -0.10
CA ARG A 227 -15.12 -25.03 -1.05
C ARG A 227 -15.62 -26.33 -0.44
N ARG A 228 -16.62 -26.96 -1.06
CA ARG A 228 -17.17 -28.24 -0.55
C ARG A 228 -16.21 -29.42 -0.70
N ARG A 229 -15.28 -29.36 -1.65
CA ARG A 229 -14.27 -30.38 -1.90
C ARG A 229 -12.90 -29.86 -1.52
N ARG A 230 -12.03 -30.79 -1.10
CA ARG A 230 -10.63 -30.51 -0.82
C ARG A 230 -9.96 -29.93 -2.09
N PRO A 231 -9.30 -28.76 -1.99
CA PRO A 231 -8.78 -28.02 -3.15
C PRO A 231 -7.43 -28.57 -3.67
N ASP A 232 -7.31 -29.88 -3.82
CA ASP A 232 -6.03 -30.57 -4.08
C ASP A 232 -5.41 -30.22 -5.44
N TRP A 233 -6.23 -29.90 -6.44
CA TRP A 233 -5.75 -29.57 -7.79
C TRP A 233 -4.89 -28.29 -7.88
N ARG A 234 -5.01 -27.36 -6.91
CA ARG A 234 -4.17 -26.14 -6.84
C ARG A 234 -3.24 -26.11 -5.63
N TRP A 235 -3.50 -26.95 -4.63
CA TRP A 235 -2.87 -26.83 -3.32
C TRP A 235 -2.53 -28.21 -2.77
N ASN A 236 -1.26 -28.41 -2.44
CA ASN A 236 -0.87 -29.52 -1.59
C ASN A 236 -1.17 -29.12 -0.15
N LEU A 237 -2.20 -29.73 0.42
CA LEU A 237 -2.68 -29.45 1.76
C LEU A 237 -2.13 -30.46 2.76
N ASP A 238 -1.40 -29.95 3.77
CA ASP A 238 -0.85 -30.74 4.86
C ASP A 238 -1.55 -30.37 6.17
N ARG A 239 -1.93 -31.39 6.95
CA ARG A 239 -2.52 -31.18 8.28
C ARG A 239 -1.44 -30.57 9.17
N ARG A 240 -1.78 -29.50 9.87
CA ARG A 240 -0.85 -28.94 10.84
C ARG A 240 -1.01 -29.63 12.19
N PRO A 241 0.05 -30.20 12.78
CA PRO A 241 0.04 -30.51 14.19
C PRO A 241 -0.05 -29.19 14.98
N ALA A 242 -0.77 -29.21 16.09
CA ALA A 242 -0.65 -28.17 17.12
C ALA A 242 0.73 -28.36 17.77
N ALA A 243 1.77 -27.67 17.30
CA ALA A 243 3.11 -27.82 17.86
C ALA A 243 3.90 -26.50 17.87
N ASP A 244 4.40 -26.19 19.07
CA ASP A 244 5.32 -25.13 19.51
C ASP A 244 5.34 -23.83 18.70
N GLY A 245 4.52 -22.87 19.12
CA GLY A 245 4.40 -21.52 18.56
C GLY A 245 5.72 -20.72 18.45
N ARG A 246 6.86 -21.19 18.97
CA ARG A 246 8.17 -20.53 18.82
C ARG A 246 8.78 -20.70 17.42
N ALA A 247 8.80 -21.92 16.88
CA ALA A 247 9.34 -22.18 15.53
C ALA A 247 8.47 -21.54 14.44
N PHE A 248 7.18 -21.36 14.74
CA PHE A 248 6.21 -20.76 13.85
C PHE A 248 6.35 -19.24 13.73
N LYS A 249 6.56 -18.53 14.86
CA LYS A 249 6.83 -17.08 14.87
C LYS A 249 8.03 -16.73 13.99
N HIS A 250 9.15 -17.43 14.15
CA HIS A 250 10.34 -17.17 13.32
C HIS A 250 10.09 -17.38 11.82
N ARG A 251 9.36 -18.44 11.43
CA ARG A 251 9.07 -18.74 10.01
C ARG A 251 8.14 -17.75 9.31
N ARG A 252 7.41 -16.89 10.02
CA ARG A 252 6.51 -15.89 9.40
C ARG A 252 6.88 -14.44 9.72
N VAL A 253 7.44 -14.17 10.90
CA VAL A 253 7.92 -12.83 11.28
C VAL A 253 9.11 -12.42 10.41
N VAL A 254 10.06 -13.33 10.15
CA VAL A 254 11.22 -13.01 9.30
C VAL A 254 10.79 -12.64 7.88
N PRO A 255 9.96 -13.43 7.16
CA PRO A 255 9.42 -13.00 5.88
C PRO A 255 8.59 -11.71 5.96
N ALA A 256 7.78 -11.52 7.00
CA ALA A 256 7.00 -10.28 7.15
C ALA A 256 7.91 -9.05 7.29
N LEU A 257 9.00 -9.17 8.05
CA LEU A 257 10.04 -8.14 8.17
C LEU A 257 10.78 -7.94 6.85
N SER A 258 11.16 -9.00 6.14
CA SER A 258 11.81 -8.89 4.83
C SER A 258 10.92 -8.19 3.79
N TRP A 259 9.61 -8.44 3.81
CA TRP A 259 8.66 -7.76 2.92
C TRP A 259 8.34 -6.35 3.38
N ALA A 260 8.29 -6.09 4.68
CA ALA A 260 8.22 -4.74 5.21
C ALA A 260 9.46 -3.93 4.78
N LEU A 261 10.65 -4.52 4.85
CA LEU A 261 11.90 -3.92 4.39
C LEU A 261 11.90 -3.73 2.87
N LEU A 262 11.54 -4.75 2.09
CA LEU A 262 11.45 -4.62 0.63
C LEU A 262 10.48 -3.51 0.24
N GLY A 263 9.32 -3.46 0.89
CA GLY A 263 8.30 -2.43 0.69
C GLY A 263 8.78 -1.07 1.13
N ALA A 264 9.50 -1.01 2.25
CA ALA A 264 10.13 0.21 2.72
C ALA A 264 11.12 0.76 1.68
N THR A 265 12.03 -0.08 1.20
CA THR A 265 13.05 0.32 0.23
C THR A 265 12.42 0.72 -1.10
N THR A 266 11.54 -0.11 -1.66
CA THR A 266 10.88 0.19 -2.95
C THR A 266 9.98 1.42 -2.85
N GLY A 267 9.18 1.54 -1.79
CA GLY A 267 8.34 2.70 -1.58
C GLY A 267 9.15 3.98 -1.38
N GLY A 268 10.20 3.94 -0.55
CA GLY A 268 11.07 5.10 -0.30
C GLY A 268 11.81 5.56 -1.55
N VAL A 269 12.39 4.64 -2.31
CA VAL A 269 13.08 4.94 -3.57
C VAL A 269 12.11 5.46 -4.63
N ALA A 270 10.96 4.81 -4.82
CA ALA A 270 9.98 5.26 -5.80
C ALA A 270 9.48 6.68 -5.48
N VAL A 271 9.13 6.96 -4.23
CA VAL A 271 8.69 8.30 -3.82
C VAL A 271 9.81 9.32 -3.95
N GLY A 272 11.04 8.99 -3.55
CA GLY A 272 12.19 9.89 -3.69
C GLY A 272 12.51 10.24 -5.14
N LEU A 273 12.46 9.27 -6.05
CA LEU A 273 12.69 9.48 -7.48
C LEU A 273 11.55 10.25 -8.16
N VAL A 274 10.29 9.88 -7.90
CA VAL A 274 9.12 10.52 -8.54
C VAL A 274 8.96 11.98 -8.10
N SER A 275 9.21 12.28 -6.83
CA SER A 275 9.10 13.65 -6.30
C SER A 275 10.34 14.52 -6.55
N GLY A 276 11.46 13.90 -6.95
CA GLY A 276 12.77 14.56 -7.01
C GLY A 276 13.30 15.03 -5.65
N HIS A 277 12.68 14.62 -4.53
CA HIS A 277 13.02 15.09 -3.19
C HIS A 277 13.13 13.91 -2.20
N TRP A 278 14.36 13.60 -1.79
CA TRP A 278 14.65 12.51 -0.86
C TRP A 278 14.04 12.67 0.55
N MET A 279 13.60 13.89 0.91
CA MET A 279 12.88 14.10 2.19
C MET A 279 11.57 13.31 2.29
N TYR A 280 11.02 12.86 1.16
CA TYR A 280 9.80 12.05 1.11
C TYR A 280 10.06 10.54 1.14
N ALA A 281 11.33 10.10 1.08
CA ALA A 281 11.68 8.68 1.16
C ALA A 281 11.17 7.99 2.44
N PRO A 282 11.22 8.60 3.65
CA PRO A 282 10.63 7.99 4.85
C PRO A 282 9.12 7.74 4.75
N LEU A 283 8.39 8.55 3.98
CA LEU A 283 6.95 8.34 3.76
C LEU A 283 6.70 7.17 2.84
N GLY A 284 7.46 7.11 1.74
CA GLY A 284 7.48 5.95 0.85
C GLY A 284 7.83 4.66 1.60
N VAL A 285 8.75 4.75 2.58
CA VAL A 285 9.12 3.63 3.45
C VAL A 285 7.91 3.10 4.23
N ILE A 286 7.21 3.98 4.92
CA ILE A 286 6.06 3.58 5.77
C ILE A 286 4.93 3.03 4.90
N VAL A 287 4.59 3.73 3.81
CA VAL A 287 3.50 3.34 2.90
C VAL A 287 3.82 2.02 2.21
N GLY A 288 5.03 1.87 1.67
CA GLY A 288 5.44 0.66 0.97
C GLY A 288 5.52 -0.55 1.90
N ALA A 289 6.05 -0.38 3.12
CA ALA A 289 6.04 -1.42 4.15
C ALA A 289 4.62 -1.83 4.53
N ALA A 290 3.75 -0.85 4.83
CA ALA A 290 2.36 -1.11 5.16
C ALA A 290 1.60 -1.77 4.01
N TYR A 291 1.83 -1.32 2.77
CA TYR A 291 1.20 -1.87 1.57
C TYR A 291 1.59 -3.34 1.38
N LEU A 292 2.89 -3.66 1.39
CA LEU A 292 3.35 -5.03 1.19
C LEU A 292 2.98 -5.96 2.35
N VAL A 293 3.00 -5.50 3.60
CA VAL A 293 2.53 -6.29 4.74
C VAL A 293 1.02 -6.55 4.65
N ASN A 294 0.23 -5.56 4.22
CA ASN A 294 -1.20 -5.77 4.03
C ASN A 294 -1.50 -6.65 2.81
N ALA A 295 -0.85 -6.42 1.68
CA ALA A 295 -0.94 -7.29 0.50
C ALA A 295 -0.56 -8.74 0.85
N TRP A 296 0.51 -8.92 1.64
CA TRP A 296 0.91 -10.19 2.21
C TRP A 296 -0.21 -10.82 3.04
N ALA A 297 -0.71 -10.11 4.06
CA ALA A 297 -1.76 -10.60 4.93
C ALA A 297 -2.98 -11.04 4.10
N LEU A 298 -3.36 -10.23 3.09
CA LEU A 298 -4.46 -10.48 2.17
C LEU A 298 -4.28 -11.73 1.31
N THR A 299 -3.06 -12.12 0.98
CA THR A 299 -2.81 -13.40 0.28
C THR A 299 -3.00 -14.60 1.21
N GLY A 300 -2.96 -14.43 2.53
CA GLY A 300 -3.13 -15.52 3.50
C GLY A 300 -2.01 -16.56 3.49
N GLY A 301 -0.93 -16.33 2.74
CA GLY A 301 0.26 -17.18 2.70
C GLY A 301 1.54 -16.43 2.99
N ALA A 302 2.55 -17.09 3.56
CA ALA A 302 3.89 -16.48 3.66
C ALA A 302 4.43 -16.28 2.24
N PRO A 303 5.06 -15.16 1.90
CA PRO A 303 5.64 -14.99 0.58
C PRO A 303 6.87 -15.89 0.49
N ARG A 304 7.14 -16.44 -0.71
CA ARG A 304 8.47 -17.01 -0.96
C ARG A 304 9.41 -15.81 -1.06
N LEU A 305 10.47 -15.79 -0.26
CA LEU A 305 11.57 -14.87 -0.55
C LEU A 305 11.99 -15.15 -1.99
N PRO A 306 12.18 -14.13 -2.84
CA PRO A 306 12.91 -14.36 -4.08
C PRO A 306 14.22 -15.01 -3.68
N LEU A 307 14.50 -16.18 -4.26
CA LEU A 307 15.75 -16.90 -4.01
C LEU A 307 16.88 -15.90 -4.27
N LEU A 308 17.60 -15.54 -3.20
CA LEU A 308 18.99 -15.14 -3.28
C LEU A 308 19.80 -16.41 -3.57
#